data_AF-A0A0F9KKD7-F1
#
_entry.id   AF-A0A0F9KKD7-F1
#
_cell.length_a   1.000
_cell.length_b   1.000
_cell.length_c   1.000
_cell.angle_alpha   90.00
_cell.angle_beta   90.00
_cell.angle_gamma   90.00
#
_symmetry.space_group_name_H-M   'P 1'
#
loop_
_entity.id
_entity.type
_entity.pdbx_description
1 polymer ?
#
loop_
_entity_poly.entity_id
_entity_poly.type
_entity_poly.pdbx_seq_one_letter_code
_entity_poly.pdbx_strand_id
1 'polypeptide(L)'
;MLMALSLATSDETLNLTTAAHWIGGSSLQGTSDYGFVYIDASGNILMHTNAPDESDTSGNTTGILRYNDIGGATDFRCIGWFFMNSTGAGELFSYEVSNLKDGDVHNSVVRTDSTQDTVDDTAYALNSSSTGDLSNTQVHFYSSGRGIVEITCHVFASTSGASNIMGLKLHDGSFIANSEDGARNVSDGTGMTAHHAESYAQGEVTFEAAAIVSGSTATIEEKTMIIKES
;
A
#
# COMPACT_ATOMS: atom_id res chain seq x y z
N MET A 1 37.12 15.47 7.33
CA MET A 1 36.90 14.21 8.07
C MET A 1 35.55 13.69 7.63
N LEU A 2 35.54 12.72 6.72
CA LEU A 2 34.29 12.14 6.18
C LEU A 2 33.77 11.15 7.21
N MET A 3 32.58 11.40 7.76
CA MET A 3 31.91 10.48 8.67
C MET A 3 31.35 9.33 7.82
N ALA A 4 31.96 8.15 7.92
CA ALA A 4 31.41 6.95 7.32
C ALA A 4 30.17 6.55 8.12
N LEU A 5 29.01 6.68 7.50
CA LEU A 5 27.78 6.03 7.96
C LEU A 5 28.00 4.53 7.80
N SER A 6 28.27 3.80 8.89
CA SER A 6 28.25 2.34 8.84
C SER A 6 26.80 1.90 8.76
N LEU A 7 26.35 1.50 7.56
CA LEU A 7 25.17 0.64 7.48
C LEU A 7 25.47 -0.63 8.29
N ALA A 8 24.63 -0.92 9.28
CA ALA A 8 24.67 -2.22 9.96
C ALA A 8 24.45 -3.31 8.89
N THR A 9 25.35 -4.29 8.83
CA THR A 9 25.50 -5.24 7.71
C THR A 9 25.29 -6.69 8.12
N SER A 10 24.62 -6.94 9.24
CA SER A 10 24.25 -8.29 9.64
C SER A 10 22.78 -8.36 10.03
N ASP A 11 22.04 -9.19 9.29
CA ASP A 11 20.70 -9.61 9.68
C ASP A 11 20.82 -10.44 10.97
N GLU A 12 20.25 -9.95 12.06
CA GLU A 12 20.13 -10.72 13.30
C GLU A 12 18.78 -11.45 13.31
N THR A 13 18.81 -12.77 13.51
CA THR A 13 17.59 -13.57 13.67
C THR A 13 17.24 -13.67 15.15
N LEU A 14 16.09 -13.11 15.53
CA LEU A 14 15.49 -13.32 16.85
C LEU A 14 14.57 -14.54 16.82
N ASN A 15 14.82 -15.52 17.70
CA ASN A 15 13.97 -16.71 17.82
C ASN A 15 12.98 -16.54 18.98
N LEU A 16 11.71 -16.29 18.65
CA LEU A 16 10.61 -16.30 19.61
C LEU A 16 9.99 -17.69 19.68
N THR A 17 9.53 -18.08 20.88
CA THR A 17 8.93 -19.39 21.13
C THR A 17 7.66 -19.26 21.96
N THR A 18 6.66 -20.07 21.62
CA THR A 18 5.38 -20.20 22.32
C THR A 18 5.53 -20.70 23.77
N ALA A 19 6.74 -21.10 24.17
CA ALA A 19 7.07 -21.52 25.53
C ALA A 19 7.53 -20.40 26.47
N ALA A 20 8.18 -19.34 25.96
CA ALA A 20 9.03 -18.50 26.81
C ALA A 20 8.97 -16.98 26.56
N HIS A 21 8.33 -16.51 25.50
CA HIS A 21 8.42 -15.10 25.09
C HIS A 21 7.09 -14.34 25.18
N TRP A 22 6.16 -14.82 26.01
CA TRP A 22 4.91 -14.14 26.29
C TRP A 22 5.09 -13.03 27.32
N ILE A 23 4.39 -11.91 27.13
CA ILE A 23 4.21 -10.92 28.19
C ILE A 23 3.55 -11.63 29.37
N GLY A 24 4.14 -11.53 30.56
CA GLY A 24 3.73 -12.28 31.76
C GLY A 24 4.36 -13.68 31.92
N GLY A 25 5.14 -14.16 30.95
CA GLY A 25 6.08 -15.28 31.11
C GLY A 25 5.49 -16.68 31.18
N SER A 26 4.18 -16.87 30.95
CA SER A 26 3.55 -18.19 30.96
C SER A 26 3.57 -18.83 29.57
N SER A 27 3.81 -20.15 29.49
CA SER A 27 3.77 -20.90 28.23
C SER A 27 2.34 -21.03 27.71
N LEU A 28 2.17 -20.89 26.38
CA LEU A 28 0.89 -21.09 25.68
C LEU A 28 0.97 -22.19 24.62
N GLN A 29 1.96 -23.08 24.69
CA GLN A 29 2.16 -24.17 23.72
C GLN A 29 0.96 -25.12 23.54
N GLY A 30 0.05 -25.22 24.52
CA GLY A 30 -1.11 -26.11 24.45
C GLY A 30 -2.40 -25.44 23.98
N THR A 31 -2.35 -24.19 23.52
CA THR A 31 -3.53 -23.38 23.23
C THR A 31 -3.64 -23.08 21.74
N SER A 32 -4.85 -23.24 21.18
CA SER A 32 -5.15 -22.72 19.85
C SER A 32 -5.63 -21.29 19.98
N ASP A 33 -4.78 -20.32 19.64
CA ASP A 33 -5.13 -18.90 19.69
C ASP A 33 -4.24 -18.08 18.75
N TYR A 34 -4.66 -16.85 18.48
CA TYR A 34 -3.82 -15.86 17.83
C TYR A 34 -2.75 -15.34 18.80
N GLY A 35 -1.53 -15.24 18.32
CA GLY A 35 -0.43 -14.54 18.96
C GLY A 35 -0.07 -13.29 18.19
N PHE A 36 0.28 -12.24 18.91
CA PHE A 36 0.66 -10.95 18.37
C PHE A 36 2.05 -10.59 18.87
N VAL A 37 2.90 -10.09 17.98
CA VAL A 37 4.30 -9.74 18.27
C VAL A 37 4.35 -8.23 18.52
N TYR A 38 4.91 -7.86 19.67
CA TYR A 38 4.99 -6.49 20.14
C TYR A 38 6.43 -6.06 20.38
N ILE A 39 6.71 -4.77 20.15
CA ILE A 39 7.97 -4.11 20.53
C ILE A 39 7.68 -2.97 21.52
N ASP A 40 8.41 -2.93 22.63
CA ASP A 40 8.31 -1.84 23.61
C ASP A 40 9.23 -0.66 23.27
N ALA A 41 9.09 0.45 24.02
CA ALA A 41 9.92 1.65 23.84
C ALA A 41 11.43 1.43 24.10
N SER A 42 11.81 0.33 24.75
CA SER A 42 13.20 -0.05 24.99
C SER A 42 13.74 -1.00 23.91
N GLY A 43 12.92 -1.39 22.93
CA GLY A 43 13.27 -2.31 21.86
C GLY A 43 13.12 -3.80 22.21
N ASN A 44 12.51 -4.14 23.35
CA ASN A 44 12.25 -5.54 23.68
C ASN A 44 11.09 -6.07 22.84
N ILE A 45 11.27 -7.27 22.29
CA ILE A 45 10.26 -7.95 21.47
C ILE A 45 9.64 -9.09 22.27
N LEU A 46 8.31 -9.08 22.43
CA LEU A 46 7.54 -10.03 23.21
C LEU A 46 6.23 -10.40 22.49
N MET A 47 5.55 -11.45 22.95
CA MET A 47 4.29 -11.95 22.37
C MET A 47 3.11 -11.80 23.34
N HIS A 48 1.90 -11.59 22.81
CA HIS A 48 0.67 -11.56 23.60
C HIS A 48 -0.53 -12.07 22.80
N THR A 49 -1.61 -12.48 23.47
CA THR A 49 -2.84 -12.97 22.81
C THR A 49 -3.91 -11.90 22.63
N ASN A 50 -3.81 -10.77 23.35
CA ASN A 50 -4.66 -9.63 23.06
C ASN A 50 -4.29 -9.06 21.70
N ALA A 51 -5.27 -8.97 20.80
CA ALA A 51 -5.13 -8.24 19.56
C ALA A 51 -4.83 -6.76 19.87
N PRO A 52 -4.02 -6.09 19.03
CA PRO A 52 -3.84 -4.66 19.17
C PRO A 52 -5.14 -3.93 18.86
N ASP A 53 -5.35 -2.78 19.49
CA ASP A 53 -6.44 -1.90 19.17
C ASP A 53 -5.94 -0.58 18.59
N GLU A 54 -6.85 0.19 18.01
CA GLU A 54 -6.57 1.53 17.49
C GLU A 54 -6.86 2.60 18.55
N SER A 55 -7.06 2.20 19.81
CA SER A 55 -7.38 3.17 20.86
C SER A 55 -6.12 3.95 21.20
N ASP A 56 -6.23 5.27 21.09
CA ASP A 56 -5.16 6.21 21.39
C ASP A 56 -4.67 5.99 22.83
N THR A 57 -3.48 5.39 22.96
CA THR A 57 -2.77 5.27 24.23
C THR A 57 -2.20 6.65 24.57
N SER A 58 -3.01 7.48 25.22
CA SER A 58 -2.60 8.71 25.90
C SER A 58 -2.00 9.85 25.04
N GLY A 59 -2.31 9.91 23.74
CA GLY A 59 -2.14 11.11 22.92
C GLY A 59 -0.73 11.36 22.37
N ASN A 60 0.10 10.32 22.25
CA ASN A 60 1.49 10.45 21.81
C ASN A 60 1.85 9.59 20.59
N THR A 61 0.93 9.41 19.65
CA THR A 61 1.11 8.52 18.50
C THR A 61 0.98 9.32 17.20
N THR A 62 2.10 9.91 16.76
CA THR A 62 2.15 10.53 15.43
C THR A 62 2.23 9.42 14.39
N GLY A 63 1.16 9.24 13.61
CA GLY A 63 0.99 8.13 12.66
C GLY A 63 0.02 7.08 13.22
N ILE A 64 -0.83 6.50 12.37
CA ILE A 64 -1.72 5.41 12.76
C ILE A 64 -0.85 4.22 13.16
N LEU A 65 -0.71 4.00 14.45
CA LEU A 65 0.16 2.99 15.03
C LEU A 65 -0.73 2.16 15.96
N ARG A 66 -0.81 0.86 15.72
CA ARG A 66 -1.62 -0.07 16.51
C ARG A 66 -0.90 -0.41 17.80
N TYR A 67 -1.36 0.20 18.88
CA TYR A 67 -0.83 0.00 20.21
C TYR A 67 -1.73 -0.93 21.03
N ASN A 68 -1.18 -1.45 22.10
CA ASN A 68 -1.97 -2.12 23.11
C ASN A 68 -1.41 -1.76 24.47
N ASP A 69 -2.26 -1.27 25.37
CA ASP A 69 -1.91 -1.13 26.79
C ASP A 69 -2.11 -2.50 27.46
N ILE A 70 -1.03 -3.28 27.46
CA ILE A 70 -1.01 -4.63 28.05
C ILE A 70 -0.69 -4.56 29.56
N GLY A 71 -0.97 -3.42 30.21
CA GLY A 71 -0.98 -3.28 31.67
C GLY A 71 0.36 -2.84 32.27
N GLY A 72 0.92 -1.73 31.79
CA GLY A 72 2.18 -1.17 32.30
C GLY A 72 2.39 0.31 31.95
N ALA A 73 3.62 0.81 32.18
CA ALA A 73 4.02 2.19 31.85
C ALA A 73 4.61 2.34 30.43
N THR A 74 4.53 1.29 29.62
CA THR A 74 5.15 1.21 28.28
C THR A 74 4.11 0.83 27.25
N ASP A 75 3.92 1.70 26.27
CA ASP A 75 3.14 1.41 25.08
C ASP A 75 3.86 0.35 24.24
N PHE A 76 3.13 -0.68 23.82
CA PHE A 76 3.65 -1.75 22.97
C PHE A 76 3.14 -1.57 21.55
N ARG A 77 4.05 -1.39 20.57
CA ARG A 77 3.70 -1.35 19.15
C ARG A 77 3.62 -2.77 18.62
N CYS A 78 2.51 -3.12 17.97
CA CYS A 78 2.39 -4.42 17.33
C CYS A 78 3.08 -4.44 15.96
N ILE A 79 3.89 -5.46 15.68
CA ILE A 79 4.69 -5.59 14.44
C ILE A 79 4.34 -6.84 13.63
N GLY A 80 3.56 -7.76 14.19
CA GLY A 80 3.22 -9.03 13.55
C GLY A 80 2.16 -9.83 14.29
N TRP A 81 1.65 -10.86 13.63
CA TRP A 81 0.72 -11.82 14.20
C TRP A 81 0.98 -13.23 13.64
N PHE A 82 0.53 -14.23 14.40
CA PHE A 82 0.57 -15.63 14.03
C PHE A 82 -0.62 -16.39 14.65
N PHE A 83 -0.96 -17.55 14.11
CA PHE A 83 -1.89 -18.47 14.74
C PHE A 83 -1.15 -19.70 15.27
N MET A 84 -1.38 -20.00 16.55
CA MET A 84 -0.87 -21.21 17.20
C MET A 84 -1.90 -22.31 17.09
N ASN A 85 -1.41 -23.53 16.87
CA ASN A 85 -2.23 -24.73 17.00
C ASN A 85 -2.04 -25.36 18.39
N SER A 86 -3.10 -25.94 18.96
CA SER A 86 -3.06 -26.63 20.25
C SER A 86 -2.35 -27.99 20.23
N THR A 87 -1.44 -28.22 19.28
CA THR A 87 -0.57 -29.39 19.38
C THR A 87 0.31 -29.19 20.61
N GLY A 88 0.61 -30.24 21.39
CA GLY A 88 1.41 -30.10 22.62
C GLY A 88 2.84 -29.54 22.42
N ALA A 89 3.24 -29.24 21.17
CA ALA A 89 4.48 -28.59 20.79
C ALA A 89 4.31 -27.08 20.43
N GLY A 90 3.08 -26.56 20.37
CA GLY A 90 2.77 -25.18 20.03
C GLY A 90 3.19 -24.80 18.61
N GLU A 91 2.93 -25.68 17.63
CA GLU A 91 3.29 -25.46 16.23
C GLU A 91 2.52 -24.26 15.66
N LEU A 92 3.20 -23.51 14.78
CA LEU A 92 2.59 -22.42 14.03
C LEU A 92 1.90 -22.96 12.80
N PHE A 93 0.70 -22.48 12.52
CA PHE A 93 0.10 -22.66 11.19
C PHE A 93 0.87 -21.79 10.19
N SER A 94 1.65 -22.41 9.31
CA SER A 94 2.60 -21.72 8.42
C SER A 94 1.97 -20.74 7.42
N TYR A 95 0.65 -20.83 7.20
CA TYR A 95 -0.12 -19.90 6.35
C TYR A 95 -0.88 -18.83 7.13
N GLU A 96 -0.80 -18.84 8.47
CA GLU A 96 -1.40 -17.85 9.38
C GLU A 96 -0.29 -17.18 10.20
N VAL A 97 0.71 -16.65 9.50
CA VAL A 97 1.78 -15.81 10.05
C VAL A 97 1.94 -14.61 9.13
N SER A 98 1.88 -13.39 9.67
CA SER A 98 2.08 -12.19 8.87
C SER A 98 2.57 -11.01 9.72
N ASN A 99 3.18 -10.03 9.07
CA ASN A 99 3.54 -8.77 9.72
C ASN A 99 2.32 -7.87 9.82
N LEU A 100 2.21 -7.11 10.90
CA LEU A 100 1.34 -5.94 10.92
C LEU A 100 2.13 -4.82 10.26
N LYS A 101 1.83 -4.55 8.99
CA LYS A 101 2.45 -3.43 8.28
C LYS A 101 1.85 -2.12 8.79
N ASP A 102 2.42 -1.60 9.87
CA ASP A 102 2.30 -0.21 10.31
C ASP A 102 3.63 0.50 10.10
N GLY A 103 3.62 1.69 9.50
CA GLY A 103 4.66 2.72 9.70
C GLY A 103 5.67 2.99 8.56
N ASP A 104 6.02 2.02 7.71
CA ASP A 104 7.09 2.24 6.70
C ASP A 104 6.62 2.30 5.23
N VAL A 105 5.37 1.90 4.96
CA VAL A 105 4.76 2.10 3.63
C VAL A 105 3.88 3.32 3.71
N HIS A 106 4.44 4.48 3.39
CA HIS A 106 3.62 5.62 3.02
C HIS A 106 2.88 5.23 1.74
N ASN A 107 1.54 5.24 1.77
CA ASN A 107 0.76 5.40 0.54
C ASN A 107 1.31 6.65 -0.14
N SER A 108 2.09 6.43 -1.19
CA SER A 108 2.81 7.49 -1.85
C SER A 108 2.26 7.59 -3.25
N VAL A 109 1.74 8.77 -3.55
CA VAL A 109 1.57 9.16 -4.93
C VAL A 109 2.97 9.44 -5.44
N VAL A 110 3.59 8.46 -6.09
CA VAL A 110 4.89 8.65 -6.73
C VAL A 110 4.64 9.44 -8.01
N ARG A 111 4.56 10.77 -7.85
CA ARG A 111 4.76 11.71 -8.95
C ARG A 111 6.26 11.86 -9.15
N THR A 112 6.83 11.13 -10.09
CA THR A 112 8.25 11.32 -10.42
C THR A 112 8.48 12.56 -11.30
N ASP A 113 7.45 13.09 -11.96
CA ASP A 113 7.60 14.27 -12.81
C ASP A 113 6.31 15.12 -12.89
N SER A 114 6.48 16.45 -12.78
CA SER A 114 5.43 17.47 -12.90
C SER A 114 5.37 18.11 -14.29
N THR A 115 6.13 17.59 -15.25
CA THR A 115 6.11 18.08 -16.65
C THR A 115 4.80 17.70 -17.35
N GLN A 116 4.49 18.45 -18.41
CA GLN A 116 3.42 18.13 -19.35
C GLN A 116 3.79 16.85 -20.09
N ASP A 117 2.91 15.85 -20.06
CA ASP A 117 3.10 14.65 -20.87
C ASP A 117 2.46 14.83 -22.24
N THR A 118 3.03 14.17 -23.22
CA THR A 118 2.55 14.16 -24.59
C THR A 118 2.09 12.73 -24.87
N VAL A 119 0.80 12.56 -25.19
CA VAL A 119 0.18 11.27 -25.51
C VAL A 119 -0.08 11.17 -27.00
N ASP A 120 0.52 10.19 -27.67
CA ASP A 120 0.31 9.86 -29.09
C ASP A 120 0.01 8.36 -29.33
N ASP A 121 -0.27 7.62 -28.26
CA ASP A 121 -0.63 6.21 -28.27
C ASP A 121 -2.05 5.91 -28.83
N THR A 122 -2.16 5.04 -29.82
CA THR A 122 -3.47 4.57 -30.36
C THR A 122 -4.06 3.35 -29.62
N ALA A 123 -3.36 2.85 -28.60
CA ALA A 123 -3.76 1.75 -27.73
C ALA A 123 -3.21 1.98 -26.32
N TYR A 124 -3.87 1.48 -25.28
CA TYR A 124 -3.39 1.66 -23.90
C TYR A 124 -2.05 0.97 -23.72
N ALA A 125 -0.96 1.75 -23.71
CA ALA A 125 0.37 1.24 -23.45
C ALA A 125 0.56 1.09 -21.93
N LEU A 126 0.83 -0.15 -21.49
CA LEU A 126 0.98 -0.52 -20.09
C LEU A 126 2.33 -1.21 -19.90
N ASN A 127 3.33 -0.44 -19.49
CA ASN A 127 4.46 -0.85 -18.64
C ASN A 127 5.41 0.34 -18.44
N SER A 128 6.12 0.34 -17.32
CA SER A 128 7.24 1.26 -17.02
C SER A 128 8.55 0.88 -17.74
N SER A 129 8.54 -0.01 -18.73
CA SER A 129 9.78 -0.51 -19.36
C SER A 129 10.01 -0.09 -20.81
N SER A 130 9.03 0.46 -21.52
CA SER A 130 9.24 1.26 -22.74
C SER A 130 7.90 1.69 -23.32
N THR A 131 7.75 3.00 -23.54
CA THR A 131 6.70 3.67 -24.35
C THR A 131 5.27 3.61 -23.80
N GLY A 132 5.05 4.15 -22.60
CA GLY A 132 3.71 4.54 -22.14
C GLY A 132 3.67 6.02 -21.82
N ASP A 133 2.82 6.78 -22.49
CA ASP A 133 2.83 8.25 -22.46
C ASP A 133 2.37 8.88 -21.13
N LEU A 134 1.91 8.08 -20.16
CA LEU A 134 1.60 8.48 -18.77
C LEU A 134 2.49 7.81 -17.72
N SER A 135 3.75 7.51 -18.09
CA SER A 135 4.72 6.77 -17.24
C SER A 135 5.00 7.35 -15.85
N ASN A 136 4.63 8.61 -15.58
CA ASN A 136 4.79 9.30 -14.29
C ASN A 136 3.48 9.38 -13.47
N THR A 137 2.42 8.67 -13.89
CA THR A 137 1.09 8.71 -13.29
C THR A 137 0.77 7.37 -12.61
N GLN A 138 1.51 7.09 -11.54
CA GLN A 138 1.40 5.85 -10.76
C GLN A 138 1.17 6.14 -9.28
N VAL A 139 0.45 5.25 -8.61
CA VAL A 139 0.24 5.28 -7.16
C VAL A 139 0.55 3.91 -6.58
N HIS A 140 1.43 3.91 -5.58
CA HIS A 140 1.68 2.73 -4.77
C HIS A 140 0.81 2.83 -3.52
N PHE A 141 -0.05 1.83 -3.35
CA PHE A 141 -1.01 1.78 -2.27
C PHE A 141 -0.90 0.47 -1.51
N TYR A 142 -0.93 0.54 -0.19
CA TYR A 142 -1.02 -0.62 0.66
C TYR A 142 -2.48 -0.82 1.10
N SER A 143 -3.09 -1.92 0.67
CA SER A 143 -4.42 -2.31 1.17
C SER A 143 -4.28 -3.07 2.49
N SER A 144 -5.18 -2.76 3.43
CA SER A 144 -5.29 -3.52 4.68
C SER A 144 -5.97 -4.87 4.50
N GLY A 145 -6.57 -5.13 3.33
CA GLY A 145 -7.35 -6.34 3.03
C GLY A 145 -8.77 -6.32 3.61
N ARG A 146 -9.20 -5.21 4.20
CA ARG A 146 -10.46 -5.13 4.96
C ARG A 146 -11.53 -4.26 4.31
N GLY A 147 -11.13 -3.33 3.45
CA GLY A 147 -12.02 -2.34 2.86
C GLY A 147 -12.14 -2.48 1.35
N ILE A 148 -12.90 -1.56 0.77
CA ILE A 148 -12.88 -1.32 -0.68
C ILE A 148 -11.83 -0.26 -0.94
N VAL A 149 -10.87 -0.57 -1.82
CA VAL A 149 -9.91 0.41 -2.32
C VAL A 149 -10.55 1.14 -3.49
N GLU A 150 -10.79 2.43 -3.33
CA GLU A 150 -11.31 3.31 -4.35
C GLU A 150 -10.19 4.22 -4.87
N ILE A 151 -10.01 4.24 -6.19
CA ILE A 151 -9.06 5.09 -6.87
C ILE A 151 -9.72 5.89 -7.99
N THR A 152 -9.42 7.18 -8.03
CA THR A 152 -9.88 8.12 -9.04
C THR A 152 -8.68 8.78 -9.69
N CYS A 153 -8.65 8.81 -11.02
CA CYS A 153 -7.66 9.56 -11.78
C CYS A 153 -8.38 10.57 -12.66
N HIS A 154 -8.04 11.83 -12.47
CA HIS A 154 -8.48 12.94 -13.29
C HIS A 154 -7.32 13.44 -14.14
N VAL A 155 -7.56 13.67 -15.43
CA VAL A 155 -6.62 14.32 -16.34
C VAL A 155 -7.30 15.46 -17.08
N PHE A 156 -6.56 16.53 -17.33
CA PHE A 156 -6.96 17.64 -18.19
C PHE A 156 -6.02 17.69 -19.38
N ALA A 157 -6.57 17.64 -20.58
CA ALA A 157 -5.79 17.56 -21.81
C ALA A 157 -6.25 18.56 -22.87
N SER A 158 -5.29 19.02 -23.66
CA SER A 158 -5.51 19.80 -24.89
C SER A 158 -4.92 19.06 -26.09
N THR A 159 -5.38 19.38 -27.29
CA THR A 159 -4.93 18.72 -28.52
C THR A 159 -4.35 19.74 -29.48
N SER A 160 -3.20 19.45 -30.07
CA SER A 160 -2.64 20.28 -31.14
C SER A 160 -3.10 19.77 -32.52
N GLY A 161 -4.38 19.93 -32.88
CA GLY A 161 -4.88 19.46 -34.18
C GLY A 161 -6.40 19.30 -34.29
N ALA A 162 -6.85 18.59 -35.34
CA ALA A 162 -8.26 18.25 -35.56
C ALA A 162 -8.84 17.41 -34.40
N SER A 163 -10.17 17.23 -34.37
CA SER A 163 -10.88 16.46 -33.32
C SER A 163 -10.24 15.10 -33.10
N ASN A 164 -9.68 14.88 -31.91
CA ASN A 164 -9.08 13.60 -31.52
C ASN A 164 -10.00 12.90 -30.51
N ILE A 165 -10.03 11.57 -30.55
CA ILE A 165 -10.70 10.80 -29.51
C ILE A 165 -9.64 10.43 -28.47
N MET A 166 -9.84 10.82 -27.22
CA MET A 166 -8.98 10.45 -26.11
C MET A 166 -9.75 9.55 -25.13
N GLY A 167 -9.08 8.55 -24.55
CA GLY A 167 -9.63 7.70 -23.49
C GLY A 167 -8.63 7.56 -22.33
N LEU A 168 -9.13 7.29 -21.12
CA LEU A 168 -8.31 7.11 -19.91
C LEU A 168 -8.74 5.84 -19.18
N LYS A 169 -7.78 5.11 -18.64
CA LYS A 169 -8.03 3.89 -17.89
C LYS A 169 -7.07 3.73 -16.71
N LEU A 170 -7.54 3.06 -15.65
CA LEU A 170 -6.75 2.73 -14.47
C LEU A 170 -6.49 1.22 -14.39
N HIS A 171 -5.28 0.84 -14.05
CA HIS A 171 -4.90 -0.57 -13.95
C HIS A 171 -4.18 -0.81 -12.64
N ASP A 172 -4.39 -1.96 -12.04
CA ASP A 172 -3.76 -2.44 -10.79
C ASP A 172 -2.49 -3.27 -11.06
N GLY A 173 -1.91 -3.14 -12.27
CA GLY A 173 -0.80 -3.99 -12.74
C GLY A 173 -1.20 -5.39 -13.22
N SER A 174 -2.46 -5.82 -13.03
CA SER A 174 -2.94 -7.16 -13.42
C SER A 174 -3.89 -7.16 -14.64
N PHE A 175 -4.02 -6.01 -15.33
CA PHE A 175 -4.89 -5.80 -16.50
C PHE A 175 -6.39 -6.01 -16.21
N ILE A 176 -6.89 -5.55 -15.05
CA ILE A 176 -8.34 -5.54 -14.81
C ILE A 176 -9.03 -4.52 -15.73
N ALA A 177 -10.11 -4.94 -16.39
CA ALA A 177 -10.75 -4.21 -17.48
C ALA A 177 -11.71 -3.07 -17.04
N ASN A 178 -11.95 -2.86 -15.74
CA ASN A 178 -13.20 -2.27 -15.24
C ASN A 178 -13.18 -0.78 -14.84
N SER A 179 -12.20 0.01 -15.25
CA SER A 179 -12.00 1.39 -14.74
C SER A 179 -11.95 2.48 -15.81
N GLU A 180 -12.29 2.15 -17.05
CA GLU A 180 -12.16 3.05 -18.19
C GLU A 180 -13.16 4.21 -18.14
N ASP A 181 -12.69 5.45 -18.26
CA ASP A 181 -13.54 6.56 -18.68
C ASP A 181 -13.57 6.55 -20.21
N GLY A 182 -14.73 6.16 -20.75
CA GLY A 182 -14.90 5.86 -22.17
C GLY A 182 -14.42 6.99 -23.08
N ALA A 183 -13.85 6.61 -24.22
CA ALA A 183 -13.14 7.54 -25.10
C ALA A 183 -14.06 8.62 -25.71
N ARG A 184 -13.64 9.89 -25.68
CA ARG A 184 -14.44 11.05 -26.14
C ARG A 184 -13.64 11.98 -27.05
N ASN A 185 -14.36 12.75 -27.86
CA ASN A 185 -13.74 13.82 -28.62
C ASN A 185 -13.17 14.87 -27.66
N VAL A 186 -11.87 15.10 -27.76
CA VAL A 186 -11.16 16.17 -27.06
C VAL A 186 -10.98 17.33 -28.01
N SER A 187 -11.40 18.51 -27.56
CA SER A 187 -10.99 19.81 -28.07
C SER A 187 -10.40 20.60 -26.90
N ASP A 188 -9.46 21.51 -27.17
CA ASP A 188 -8.75 22.36 -26.21
C ASP A 188 -9.41 22.45 -24.81
N GLY A 189 -8.82 21.76 -23.84
CA GLY A 189 -9.23 21.81 -22.44
C GLY A 189 -10.34 20.82 -22.04
N THR A 190 -10.21 19.55 -22.40
CA THR A 190 -11.16 18.50 -21.99
C THR A 190 -10.65 17.77 -20.75
N GLY A 191 -11.49 17.69 -19.72
CA GLY A 191 -11.25 16.87 -18.54
C GLY A 191 -11.81 15.46 -18.70
N MET A 192 -11.07 14.46 -18.22
CA MET A 192 -11.48 13.05 -18.20
C MET A 192 -11.20 12.46 -16.81
N THR A 193 -12.05 11.54 -16.36
CA THR A 193 -11.96 10.97 -15.01
C THR A 193 -12.27 9.48 -15.01
N ALA A 194 -11.25 8.67 -14.80
CA ALA A 194 -11.35 7.23 -14.58
C ALA A 194 -11.54 6.92 -13.09
N HIS A 195 -12.39 5.94 -12.79
CA HIS A 195 -12.69 5.51 -11.43
C HIS A 195 -12.65 3.98 -11.33
N HIS A 196 -12.06 3.47 -10.26
CA HIS A 196 -12.01 2.05 -9.94
C HIS A 196 -12.27 1.82 -8.46
N ALA A 197 -12.99 0.76 -8.13
CA ALA A 197 -13.27 0.36 -6.75
C ALA A 197 -13.33 -1.16 -6.65
N GLU A 198 -12.46 -1.76 -5.85
CA GLU A 198 -12.40 -3.21 -5.66
C GLU A 198 -11.81 -3.58 -4.30
N SER A 199 -12.10 -4.79 -3.84
CA SER A 199 -11.47 -5.37 -2.64
C SER A 199 -10.14 -6.00 -3.03
N TYR A 200 -9.06 -5.56 -2.39
CA TYR A 200 -7.74 -6.13 -2.56
C TYR A 200 -7.39 -7.00 -1.36
N ALA A 201 -6.57 -8.03 -1.56
CA ALA A 201 -5.94 -8.72 -0.44
C ALA A 201 -4.99 -7.76 0.30
N GLN A 202 -4.69 -8.06 1.55
CA GLN A 202 -3.66 -7.33 2.29
C GLN A 202 -2.34 -7.37 1.50
N GLY A 203 -1.77 -6.21 1.19
CA GLY A 203 -0.60 -6.16 0.34
C GLY A 203 -0.37 -4.82 -0.35
N GLU A 204 0.75 -4.72 -1.05
CA GLU A 204 1.01 -3.59 -1.94
C GLU A 204 0.29 -3.82 -3.28
N VAL A 205 -0.30 -2.75 -3.79
CA VAL A 205 -0.97 -2.67 -5.07
C VAL A 205 -0.44 -1.43 -5.79
N THR A 206 -0.05 -1.59 -7.05
CA THR A 206 0.37 -0.47 -7.89
C THR A 206 -0.76 -0.14 -8.85
N PHE A 207 -1.20 1.11 -8.82
CA PHE A 207 -2.14 1.62 -9.79
C PHE A 207 -1.44 2.50 -10.82
N GLU A 208 -1.77 2.30 -12.09
CA GLU A 208 -1.22 3.04 -13.22
C GLU A 208 -2.36 3.62 -14.06
N ALA A 209 -2.23 4.88 -14.48
CA ALA A 209 -3.10 5.46 -15.49
C ALA A 209 -2.51 5.26 -16.89
N ALA A 210 -3.35 4.89 -17.85
CA ALA A 210 -2.98 4.87 -19.26
C ALA A 210 -3.99 5.66 -20.09
N ALA A 211 -3.49 6.34 -21.12
CA ALA A 211 -4.29 7.12 -22.04
C ALA A 211 -4.14 6.59 -23.46
N ILE A 212 -5.15 6.86 -24.28
CA ILE A 212 -5.10 6.70 -25.74
C ILE A 212 -5.51 7.99 -26.40
N VAL A 213 -4.97 8.26 -27.58
CA VAL A 213 -5.36 9.33 -28.50
C VAL A 213 -5.44 8.76 -29.91
N SER A 214 -6.57 8.96 -30.59
CA SER A 214 -6.69 8.63 -32.00
C SER A 214 -6.38 9.84 -32.88
N GLY A 215 -5.48 9.69 -33.85
CA GLY A 215 -5.37 10.59 -35.00
C GLY A 215 -4.49 11.83 -34.82
N SER A 216 -3.87 12.03 -33.65
CA SER A 216 -2.86 13.07 -33.40
C SER A 216 -2.18 12.83 -32.04
N THR A 217 -1.67 13.89 -31.44
CA THR A 217 -1.05 13.97 -30.13
C THR A 217 -1.90 14.87 -29.20
N ALA A 218 -2.08 14.47 -27.93
CA ALA A 218 -2.65 15.30 -26.87
C ALA A 218 -1.57 15.67 -25.85
N THR A 219 -1.70 16.84 -25.23
CA THR A 219 -0.83 17.27 -24.14
C THR A 219 -1.61 17.28 -22.83
N ILE A 220 -1.08 16.59 -21.82
CA ILE A 220 -1.64 16.55 -20.48
C ILE A 220 -1.17 17.78 -19.72
N GLU A 221 -2.11 18.65 -19.38
CA GLU A 221 -1.85 19.90 -18.68
C GLU A 221 -2.01 19.76 -17.17
N GLU A 222 -2.96 18.91 -16.74
CA GLU A 222 -3.18 18.57 -15.33
C GLU A 222 -3.43 17.07 -15.19
N LYS A 223 -2.96 16.50 -14.08
CA LYS A 223 -3.26 15.13 -13.68
C LYS A 223 -3.32 15.00 -12.16
N THR A 224 -4.38 14.40 -11.65
CA THR A 224 -4.61 14.17 -10.22
C THR A 224 -5.08 12.75 -10.00
N MET A 225 -4.43 12.03 -9.08
CA MET A 225 -4.86 10.70 -8.65
C MET A 225 -5.13 10.71 -7.15
N ILE A 226 -6.28 10.19 -6.76
CA ILE A 226 -6.75 10.12 -5.38
C ILE A 226 -7.06 8.65 -5.09
N ILE A 227 -6.52 8.14 -3.98
CA ILE A 227 -6.80 6.78 -3.51
C ILE A 227 -7.23 6.80 -2.05
N LYS A 228 -8.16 5.92 -1.69
CA LYS A 228 -8.61 5.69 -0.32
C LYS A 228 -9.06 4.24 -0.15
N GLU A 229 -8.99 3.75 1.08
CA GLU A 229 -9.65 2.51 1.49
C GLU A 229 -10.76 2.88 2.47
N SER A 230 -11.96 2.34 2.26
CA SER A 230 -13.17 2.61 3.05
C SER A 230 -13.84 1.34 3.56
#